data_AF-A0A2I0QDH3-F1
#
_entry.id   AF-A0A2I0QDH3-F1
#
_cell.length_a   1.000
_cell.length_b   1.000
_cell.length_c   1.000
_cell.angle_alpha   90.00
_cell.angle_beta   90.00
_cell.angle_gamma   90.00
#
_symmetry.space_group_name_H-M   'P 1'
#
loop_
_entity.id
_entity.type
_entity.pdbx_description
1 polymer ?
#
loop_
_entity_poly.entity_id
_entity_poly.type
_entity_poly.pdbx_seq_one_letter_code
_entity_poly.pdbx_strand_id
1 'polypeptide(L)'
;MFGEVIEGIEDKKWTAKLRKLVPDLVDLEEHWILPRCPEPYGDDIWNPIDYYTEDVAKGAINKAEKVLNIITKFIREYYNIKL
;
A
#
# COMPACT_ATOMS: atom_id res chain seq x y z
N MET A 1 9.58 8.27 3.77
CA MET A 1 8.30 7.53 3.85
C MET A 1 7.30 8.12 2.86
N PHE A 2 6.33 7.36 2.30
CA PHE A 2 5.37 7.88 1.31
C PHE A 2 4.63 9.15 1.77
N GLY A 3 4.32 9.23 3.07
CA GLY A 3 3.75 10.43 3.69
C GLY A 3 4.57 11.71 3.51
N GLU A 4 5.89 11.63 3.63
CA GLU A 4 6.80 12.78 3.47
C GLU A 4 6.84 13.26 2.02
N VAL A 5 6.76 12.33 1.06
CA VAL A 5 6.73 12.69 -0.38
C VAL A 5 5.48 13.50 -0.70
N ILE A 6 4.35 13.20 -0.05
CA ILE A 6 3.10 13.93 -0.24
C ILE A 6 3.22 15.40 0.21
N GLU A 7 4.04 15.69 1.22
CA GLU A 7 4.21 17.06 1.74
C GLU A 7 4.91 17.99 0.74
N GLY A 8 5.67 17.43 -0.22
CA GLY A 8 6.30 18.18 -1.29
C GLY A 8 5.38 18.53 -2.48
N ILE A 9 4.10 18.12 -2.45
CA ILE A 9 3.16 18.35 -3.55
C ILE A 9 2.34 19.62 -3.29
N GLU A 10 2.43 20.59 -4.20
CA GLU A 10 1.74 21.89 -4.09
C GLU A 10 0.21 21.78 -4.28
N ASP A 11 -0.24 20.87 -5.17
CA ASP A 11 -1.67 20.68 -5.44
C ASP A 11 -2.36 19.99 -4.27
N LYS A 12 -3.02 20.80 -3.42
CA LYS A 12 -3.80 20.35 -2.25
C LYS A 12 -4.85 19.29 -2.55
N LYS A 13 -5.44 19.27 -3.76
CA LYS A 13 -6.42 18.26 -4.16
C LYS A 13 -5.72 16.92 -4.34
N TRP A 14 -4.52 16.91 -4.94
CA TRP A 14 -3.71 15.70 -5.06
C TRP A 14 -3.13 15.26 -3.72
N THR A 15 -2.62 16.19 -2.91
CA THR A 15 -2.15 15.91 -1.55
C THR A 15 -3.22 15.20 -0.72
N ALA A 16 -4.46 15.71 -0.74
CA ALA A 16 -5.57 15.10 0.00
C ALA A 16 -5.96 13.71 -0.52
N LYS A 17 -5.88 13.47 -1.83
CA LYS A 17 -6.16 12.14 -2.42
C LYS A 17 -5.07 11.14 -2.09
N LEU A 18 -3.81 11.50 -2.25
CA LEU A 18 -2.67 10.62 -2.00
C LEU A 18 -2.56 10.29 -0.50
N ARG A 19 -2.88 11.24 0.39
CA ARG A 19 -2.90 10.99 1.83
C ARG A 19 -3.92 9.91 2.24
N LYS A 20 -5.01 9.73 1.49
CA LYS A 20 -5.98 8.65 1.72
C LYS A 20 -5.47 7.26 1.34
N LEU A 21 -4.35 7.16 0.62
CA LEU A 21 -3.70 5.88 0.31
C LEU A 21 -2.78 5.38 1.42
N VAL A 22 -2.37 6.25 2.36
CA VAL A 22 -1.39 5.89 3.40
C VAL A 22 -1.81 4.65 4.19
N PRO A 23 -3.06 4.49 4.66
CA PRO A 23 -3.47 3.28 5.36
C PRO A 23 -3.35 2.02 4.49
N ASP A 24 -3.80 2.09 3.23
CA ASP A 24 -3.71 0.95 2.31
C ASP A 24 -2.24 0.55 2.04
N LEU A 25 -1.33 1.53 1.97
CA LEU A 25 0.10 1.30 1.76
C LEU A 25 0.76 0.66 2.99
N VAL A 26 0.44 1.14 4.19
CA VAL A 26 0.95 0.55 5.44
C VAL A 26 0.50 -0.90 5.57
N ASP A 27 -0.78 -1.19 5.31
CA ASP A 27 -1.29 -2.57 5.31
C ASP A 27 -0.57 -3.45 4.26
N LEU A 28 -0.28 -2.91 3.07
CA LEU A 28 0.44 -3.64 2.04
C LEU A 28 1.92 -3.89 2.40
N GLU A 29 2.55 -2.98 3.16
CA GLU A 29 3.92 -3.15 3.65
C GLU A 29 4.05 -4.34 4.61
N GLU A 30 3.01 -4.66 5.39
CA GLU A 30 2.99 -5.87 6.23
C GLU A 30 3.15 -7.16 5.40
N HIS A 31 2.64 -7.15 4.18
CA HIS A 31 2.75 -8.27 3.25
C HIS A 31 4.10 -8.36 2.54
N TRP A 32 5.07 -7.50 2.86
CA TRP A 32 6.41 -7.58 2.31
C TRP A 32 7.17 -8.81 2.82
N ILE A 33 7.22 -9.03 4.13
CA ILE A 33 8.05 -10.07 4.75
C ILE A 33 7.25 -11.27 5.24
N LEU A 34 6.11 -11.01 5.88
CA LEU A 34 5.30 -12.02 6.55
C LEU A 34 4.90 -13.19 5.64
N PRO A 35 4.43 -13.04 4.40
CA PRO A 35 3.97 -14.20 3.63
C PRO A 35 5.06 -15.22 3.26
N ARG A 36 6.34 -14.92 3.50
CA ARG A 36 7.49 -15.73 3.02
C ARG A 36 8.10 -16.63 4.09
N CYS A 37 8.09 -16.20 5.33
CA CYS A 37 8.79 -16.89 6.41
C CYS A 37 7.97 -16.82 7.70
N PRO A 38 7.91 -17.91 8.49
CA PRO A 38 7.44 -17.81 9.85
C PRO A 38 8.34 -16.83 10.63
N GLU A 39 7.72 -15.95 11.41
CA GLU A 39 8.42 -14.91 12.16
C GLU A 39 8.13 -15.08 13.66
N PRO A 40 9.14 -14.95 14.55
CA PRO A 40 8.91 -14.94 15.99
C PRO A 40 7.96 -13.79 16.37
N TYR A 41 6.88 -14.10 17.07
CA TYR A 41 5.88 -13.13 17.50
C TYR A 41 5.53 -13.34 18.98
N GLY A 42 6.28 -12.66 19.85
CA GLY A 42 6.20 -12.89 21.30
C GLY A 42 6.71 -14.29 21.67
N ASP A 43 5.88 -15.07 22.37
CA ASP A 43 6.17 -16.46 22.74
C ASP A 43 5.69 -17.48 21.68
N ASP A 44 5.15 -17.00 20.54
CA ASP A 44 4.60 -17.83 19.47
C ASP A 44 5.33 -17.62 18.13
N ILE A 45 5.04 -18.47 17.15
CA ILE A 45 5.53 -18.34 15.78
C ILE A 45 4.37 -17.93 14.88
N TRP A 46 4.45 -16.74 14.29
CA TRP A 46 3.52 -16.36 13.24
C TRP A 46 3.82 -17.21 12.00
N ASN A 47 2.85 -17.96 11.47
CA ASN A 47 3.04 -18.90 10.35
C ASN A 47 2.19 -18.49 9.13
N PRO A 48 2.79 -18.16 7.97
CA PRO A 48 2.04 -17.63 6.83
C PRO A 48 0.90 -18.54 6.34
N ILE A 49 1.04 -19.86 6.47
CA ILE A 49 0.01 -20.83 6.05
C ILE A 49 -1.29 -20.64 6.84
N ASP A 50 -1.20 -20.28 8.12
CA ASP A 50 -2.35 -20.17 9.01
C ASP A 50 -3.05 -18.80 8.89
N TYR A 51 -2.30 -17.77 8.47
CA TYR A 51 -2.78 -16.37 8.46
C TYR A 51 -3.13 -15.83 7.07
N TYR A 52 -2.57 -16.35 5.98
CA TYR A 52 -2.88 -15.91 4.62
C TYR A 52 -4.06 -16.68 4.01
N THR A 53 -5.26 -16.17 4.26
CA THR A 53 -6.49 -16.70 3.64
C THR A 53 -6.76 -16.09 2.27
N GLU A 54 -7.71 -16.66 1.53
CA GLU A 54 -8.19 -16.08 0.26
C GLU A 54 -8.71 -14.66 0.44
N ASP A 55 -9.40 -14.37 1.55
CA ASP A 55 -9.92 -13.03 1.84
C ASP A 55 -8.81 -12.01 2.10
N VAL A 56 -7.75 -12.43 2.82
CA VAL A 56 -6.55 -11.59 3.02
C VAL A 56 -5.89 -11.29 1.66
N ALA A 57 -5.72 -12.30 0.81
CA ALA A 57 -5.14 -12.13 -0.51
C ALA A 57 -5.98 -11.19 -1.41
N LYS A 58 -7.31 -11.37 -1.44
CA LYS A 58 -8.22 -10.48 -2.17
C LYS A 58 -8.18 -9.05 -1.64
N GLY A 59 -8.13 -8.89 -0.31
CA GLY A 59 -7.99 -7.58 0.33
C GLY A 59 -6.71 -6.87 -0.11
N ALA A 60 -5.58 -7.58 -0.12
CA ALA A 60 -4.30 -7.05 -0.59
C ALA A 60 -4.34 -6.66 -2.07
N ILE A 61 -4.89 -7.53 -2.94
CA ILE A 61 -5.02 -7.24 -4.38
C ILE A 61 -5.86 -5.98 -4.62
N ASN A 62 -7.03 -5.88 -3.98
CA ASN A 62 -7.91 -4.72 -4.14
C ASN A 62 -7.24 -3.41 -3.70
N LYS A 63 -6.47 -3.44 -2.59
CA LYS A 63 -5.68 -2.28 -2.13
C LYS A 63 -4.59 -1.93 -3.15
N ALA A 64 -3.86 -2.91 -3.65
CA ALA A 64 -2.80 -2.71 -4.64
C ALA A 64 -3.34 -2.10 -5.94
N GLU A 65 -4.46 -2.60 -6.46
CA GLU A 65 -5.13 -2.06 -7.65
C GLU A 65 -5.58 -0.61 -7.44
N LYS A 66 -6.20 -0.31 -6.29
CA LYS A 66 -6.62 1.05 -5.92
C LYS A 66 -5.43 2.00 -5.88
N VAL A 67 -4.35 1.61 -5.20
CA VAL A 67 -3.11 2.39 -5.09
C VAL A 67 -2.52 2.65 -6.49
N LEU A 68 -2.36 1.60 -7.29
CA LEU A 68 -1.80 1.68 -8.64
C LEU A 68 -2.61 2.62 -9.53
N ASN A 69 -3.93 2.50 -9.52
CA ASN A 69 -4.82 3.35 -10.32
C ASN A 69 -4.69 4.84 -9.94
N ILE A 70 -4.71 5.15 -8.64
CA ILE A 70 -4.63 6.54 -8.15
C ILE A 70 -3.24 7.13 -8.43
N ILE A 71 -2.16 6.39 -8.20
CA ILE A 71 -0.79 6.85 -8.48
C ILE A 71 -0.59 7.05 -9.99
N THR A 72 -1.06 6.12 -10.82
CA THR A 72 -0.97 6.26 -12.28
C THR A 72 -1.72 7.51 -12.76
N LYS A 73 -2.91 7.75 -12.21
CA LYS A 73 -3.68 8.97 -12.52
C LYS A 73 -2.98 10.23 -12.05
N PHE A 74 -2.39 10.21 -10.85
CA PHE A 74 -1.58 11.33 -10.35
C PHE A 74 -0.42 11.64 -11.28
N ILE A 75 0.36 10.63 -11.67
CA ILE A 75 1.53 10.85 -12.54
C ILE A 75 1.10 11.40 -13.91
N ARG A 76 0.03 10.85 -14.49
CA ARG A 76 -0.52 11.33 -15.77
C ARG A 76 -1.01 12.77 -15.71
N GLU A 77 -1.80 13.12 -14.70
CA GLU A 77 -2.43 14.45 -14.61
C GLU A 77 -1.48 15.52 -14.06
N TYR A 78 -0.65 15.20 -13.06
CA TYR A 78 0.22 16.18 -12.39
C TYR A 78 1.51 16.45 -13.16
N TYR A 79 2.16 15.41 -13.68
CA TYR A 79 3.42 15.55 -14.42
C TYR A 79 3.21 15.58 -15.95
N ASN A 80 1.98 15.41 -16.43
CA ASN A 80 1.67 15.33 -17.85
C ASN A 80 2.47 14.22 -18.58
N ILE A 81 2.69 13.10 -17.90
CA ILE A 81 3.44 11.94 -18.42
C ILE A 81 2.47 10.90 -18.97
N LYS A 82 2.76 10.35 -20.16
CA LYS A 82 2.00 9.21 -20.70
C LYS A 82 2.60 7.90 -20.19
N LEU A 83 1.91 7.26 -19.25
CA LEU A 83 2.20 5.92 -18.71
C LEU A 83 1.39 4.85 -19.44
#